data_AF-A0A5N5EX89-F1
#
_entry.id   AF-A0A5N5EX89-F1
#
_cell.length_a   1.000
_cell.length_b   1.000
_cell.length_c   1.000
_cell.angle_alpha   90.00
_cell.angle_beta   90.00
_cell.angle_gamma   90.00
#
_symmetry.space_group_name_H-M   'P 1'
#
loop_
_entity.id
_entity.type
_entity.pdbx_description
1 polymer ?
#
loop_
_entity_poly.entity_id
_entity_poly.type
_entity_poly.pdbx_seq_one_letter_code
_entity_poly.pdbx_strand_id
1 'polypeptide(L)'
;MGHLSVDVRASLRLFAFYLANGTIDVDLLDGFDYRPALFQFGSPLEQVFAIYGNVLQVDTNGEVLNDGDAQYRAAQWIRSCCDPAYVVEPPFQAWETELH
;
A
#
# COMPACT_ATOMS: atom_id res chain seq x y z
N MET A 1 -9.13 26.24 -2.76
CA MET A 1 -8.33 25.00 -2.86
C MET A 1 -8.62 24.21 -1.59
N GLY A 2 -9.23 23.04 -1.69
CA GLY A 2 -9.51 22.19 -0.53
C GLY A 2 -8.32 21.27 -0.26
N HIS A 3 -8.01 21.05 1.01
CA HIS A 3 -7.09 19.96 1.39
C HIS A 3 -7.87 18.63 1.44
N LEU A 4 -7.18 17.50 1.32
CA LEU A 4 -7.75 16.19 1.67
C LEU A 4 -8.31 16.22 3.09
N SER A 5 -9.27 15.36 3.44
CA SER A 5 -9.82 15.29 4.80
C SER A 5 -8.72 14.99 5.84
N VAL A 6 -8.99 15.28 7.11
CA VAL A 6 -8.06 14.91 8.20
C VAL A 6 -7.77 13.42 8.18
N ASP A 7 -8.78 12.61 7.93
CA ASP A 7 -8.71 11.15 8.01
C ASP A 7 -7.88 10.55 6.87
N VAL A 8 -8.10 11.00 5.63
CA VAL A 8 -7.27 10.60 4.48
C VAL A 8 -5.81 10.99 4.68
N ARG A 9 -5.54 12.20 5.20
CA ARG A 9 -4.16 12.62 5.50
C ARG A 9 -3.53 11.78 6.62
N ALA A 10 -4.30 11.44 7.65
CA ALA A 10 -3.82 10.59 8.74
C ALA A 10 -3.51 9.18 8.25
N SER A 11 -4.41 8.60 7.46
CA SER A 11 -4.30 7.30 6.82
C SER A 11 -3.05 7.22 5.93
N LEU A 12 -2.86 8.17 5.00
CA LEU A 12 -1.67 8.23 4.15
C LEU A 12 -0.37 8.36 4.96
N ARG A 13 -0.37 9.20 6.01
CA ARG A 13 0.79 9.37 6.89
C ARG A 13 1.13 8.08 7.63
N LEU A 14 0.13 7.36 8.14
CA LEU A 14 0.33 6.09 8.85
C LEU A 14 0.81 4.99 7.91
N PHE A 15 0.23 4.88 6.72
CA PHE A 15 0.72 3.98 5.67
C PHE A 15 2.21 4.20 5.37
N ALA A 16 2.60 5.45 5.07
CA ALA A 16 4.00 5.79 4.82
C ALA A 16 4.90 5.49 6.03
N PHE A 17 4.40 5.73 7.25
CA PHE A 17 5.12 5.41 8.48
C PHE A 17 5.36 3.90 8.61
N TYR A 18 4.33 3.06 8.45
CA TYR A 18 4.47 1.60 8.56
C TYR A 18 5.37 1.03 7.47
N LEU A 19 5.22 1.51 6.23
CA LEU A 19 6.05 1.11 5.10
C LEU A 19 7.54 1.41 5.33
N ALA A 20 7.86 2.63 5.78
CA ALA A 20 9.24 3.03 6.05
C ALA A 20 9.86 2.29 7.25
N ASN A 21 9.04 1.95 8.26
CA ASN A 21 9.51 1.23 9.44
C ASN A 21 9.61 -0.28 9.24
N GLY A 22 9.14 -0.84 8.12
CA GLY A 22 9.14 -2.28 7.91
C GLY A 22 8.00 -3.00 8.64
N THR A 23 6.93 -2.28 8.99
CA THR A 23 5.85 -2.77 9.86
C THR A 23 4.47 -2.76 9.20
N ILE A 24 4.40 -2.50 7.88
CA ILE A 24 3.16 -2.72 7.13
C ILE A 24 2.85 -4.22 7.08
N ASP A 25 1.60 -4.57 7.37
CA ASP A 25 1.06 -5.93 7.31
C ASP A 25 2.06 -7.01 7.81
N VAL A 26 2.40 -6.93 9.10
CA VAL A 26 3.43 -7.80 9.69
C VAL A 26 3.11 -9.29 9.51
N ASP A 27 1.83 -9.68 9.52
CA ASP A 27 1.45 -11.08 9.35
C ASP A 27 1.85 -11.63 7.97
N LEU A 28 1.82 -10.81 6.92
CA LEU A 28 2.21 -11.20 5.56
C LEU A 28 3.71 -11.03 5.27
N LEU A 29 4.32 -9.99 5.85
CA LEU A 29 5.69 -9.57 5.53
C LEU A 29 6.72 -9.94 6.60
N ASP A 30 6.33 -10.60 7.70
CA ASP A 30 7.26 -11.03 8.73
C ASP A 30 8.38 -11.92 8.15
N GLY A 31 9.60 -11.67 8.63
CA GLY A 31 10.81 -12.34 8.14
C GLY A 31 11.41 -11.80 6.84
N PHE A 32 10.83 -10.76 6.21
CA PHE A 32 11.35 -10.15 4.98
C PHE A 32 11.71 -8.68 5.18
N ASP A 33 13.00 -8.35 5.00
CA ASP A 33 13.38 -6.94 4.87
C ASP A 33 13.22 -6.48 3.41
N TYR A 34 12.02 -6.01 3.08
CA TYR A 34 11.67 -5.52 1.74
C TYR A 34 12.18 -4.11 1.45
N ARG A 35 12.62 -3.36 2.47
CA ARG A 35 12.95 -1.93 2.35
C ARG A 35 14.09 -1.67 1.35
N PRO A 36 15.18 -2.47 1.29
CA PRO A 36 16.19 -2.29 0.26
C PRO A 36 15.62 -2.39 -1.16
N ALA A 37 14.75 -3.37 -1.42
CA ALA A 37 14.12 -3.53 -2.74
C ALA A 37 13.17 -2.36 -3.07
N LEU A 38 12.44 -1.88 -2.06
CA LEU A 38 11.45 -0.82 -2.23
C LEU A 38 12.08 0.58 -2.42
N PHE A 39 13.16 0.88 -1.69
CA PHE A 39 13.78 2.21 -1.67
C PHE A 39 15.01 2.35 -2.58
N GLN A 40 15.49 1.25 -3.18
CA GLN A 40 16.61 1.32 -4.13
C GLN A 40 16.22 2.08 -5.41
N PHE A 41 14.98 1.92 -5.87
CA PHE A 41 14.46 2.60 -7.07
C PHE A 41 13.13 3.30 -6.74
N GLY A 42 12.78 4.33 -7.50
CA GLY A 42 11.52 5.05 -7.31
C GLY A 42 10.28 4.27 -7.76
N SER A 43 10.41 3.39 -8.76
CA SER A 43 9.26 2.70 -9.35
C SER A 43 8.55 1.70 -8.42
N PRO A 44 9.23 0.91 -7.57
CA PRO A 44 8.53 0.07 -6.60
C PRO A 44 7.75 0.89 -5.58
N LEU A 45 8.32 2.01 -5.12
CA LEU A 45 7.65 2.91 -4.19
C LEU A 45 6.41 3.55 -4.84
N GLU A 46 6.54 4.00 -6.09
CA GLU A 46 5.42 4.53 -6.88
C GLU A 46 4.28 3.51 -6.99
N GLN A 47 4.58 2.26 -7.35
CA GLN A 47 3.57 1.21 -7.50
C GLN A 47 2.85 0.89 -6.18
N VAL A 48 3.57 0.85 -5.06
CA VAL A 48 3.01 0.61 -3.72
C VAL A 48 2.07 1.73 -3.30
N PHE A 49 2.43 3.00 -3.57
CA PHE A 49 1.55 4.13 -3.30
C PHE A 49 0.33 4.17 -4.24
N ALA A 50 0.50 3.78 -5.51
CA ALA A 50 -0.62 3.68 -6.45
C ALA A 50 -1.64 2.63 -5.98
N ILE A 51 -1.18 1.43 -5.62
CA ILE A 51 -2.06 0.36 -5.10
C ILE A 51 -2.80 0.82 -3.85
N TYR A 52 -2.08 1.39 -2.88
CA TYR A 52 -2.70 1.92 -1.67
C TYR A 52 -3.77 2.97 -1.99
N GLY A 53 -3.43 3.97 -2.81
CA GLY A 53 -4.32 5.07 -3.16
C GLY A 53 -5.54 4.63 -3.97
N ASN A 54 -5.37 3.70 -4.91
CA ASN A 54 -6.43 3.18 -5.76
C ASN A 54 -7.43 2.34 -4.93
N VAL A 55 -6.92 1.51 -4.01
CA VAL A 55 -7.76 0.63 -3.17
C VAL A 55 -8.43 1.39 -2.02
N LEU A 56 -7.87 2.51 -1.57
CA LEU A 56 -8.40 3.30 -0.47
C LEU A 56 -9.81 3.85 -0.80
N GLN A 57 -10.79 3.41 -0.03
CA GLN A 57 -12.16 3.86 -0.09
C GLN A 57 -12.38 4.99 0.90
N VAL A 58 -12.96 6.08 0.39
CA VAL A 58 -13.28 7.27 1.17
C VAL A 58 -14.74 7.59 0.94
N ASP A 59 -15.49 7.81 2.02
CA ASP A 59 -16.90 8.15 1.95
C ASP A 59 -17.13 9.63 1.53
N THR A 60 -18.41 10.03 1.43
CA THR A 60 -18.76 11.41 1.06
C THR A 60 -18.37 12.47 2.09
N ASN A 61 -18.12 12.08 3.35
CA ASN A 61 -17.67 12.95 4.42
C ASN A 61 -16.13 13.07 4.48
N GLY A 62 -15.42 12.25 3.69
CA GLY A 62 -13.97 12.18 3.71
C GLY A 62 -13.43 11.20 4.75
N GLU A 63 -14.23 10.27 5.27
CA GLU A 63 -13.82 9.22 6.19
C GLU A 63 -13.29 8.01 5.42
N VAL A 64 -12.18 7.44 5.89
CA VAL A 64 -11.54 6.26 5.30
C VAL A 64 -12.26 5.00 5.79
N LEU A 65 -12.60 4.11 4.86
CA LEU A 65 -13.46 2.95 5.16
C LEU A 65 -12.70 1.62 5.26
N ASN A 66 -11.52 1.50 4.63
CA ASN A 66 -10.83 0.23 4.41
C ASN A 66 -9.28 0.35 4.44
N ASP A 67 -8.74 1.14 5.36
CA ASP A 67 -7.29 1.38 5.45
C ASP A 67 -6.46 0.09 5.58
N GLY A 68 -6.95 -0.89 6.34
CA GLY A 68 -6.34 -2.21 6.48
C GLY A 68 -6.28 -2.98 5.16
N ASP A 69 -7.39 -3.03 4.42
CA ASP A 69 -7.44 -3.72 3.13
C ASP A 69 -6.50 -3.06 2.10
N ALA A 70 -6.46 -1.73 2.06
CA ALA A 70 -5.55 -0.99 1.19
C ALA A 70 -4.07 -1.26 1.52
N GLN A 71 -3.73 -1.33 2.81
CA GLN A 71 -2.39 -1.73 3.26
C GLN A 71 -2.06 -3.18 2.89
N TYR A 72 -3.00 -4.09 3.09
CA TYR A 72 -2.84 -5.50 2.76
C TYR A 72 -2.56 -5.68 1.26
N ARG A 73 -3.32 -5.02 0.38
CA ARG A 73 -3.10 -5.08 -1.07
C ARG A 73 -1.72 -4.56 -1.47
N ALA A 74 -1.28 -3.45 -0.88
CA ALA A 74 0.09 -2.96 -1.07
C ALA A 74 1.15 -3.98 -0.60
N ALA A 75 0.92 -4.61 0.56
CA ALA A 75 1.82 -5.63 1.11
C ALA A 75 1.89 -6.89 0.24
N GLN A 76 0.78 -7.33 -0.37
CA GLN A 76 0.77 -8.45 -1.30
C GLN A 76 1.65 -8.17 -2.53
N TRP A 77 1.64 -6.93 -3.03
CA TRP A 77 2.52 -6.55 -4.13
C TRP A 77 3.98 -6.59 -3.70
N ILE A 78 4.31 -6.01 -2.54
CA ILE A 78 5.67 -6.05 -1.96
C ILE A 78 6.15 -7.50 -1.84
N ARG A 79 5.31 -8.38 -1.29
CA ARG A 79 5.65 -9.79 -1.12
C ARG A 79 5.95 -10.47 -2.45
N SER A 80 5.14 -10.21 -3.48
CA SER A 80 5.33 -10.78 -4.82
C SER A 80 6.64 -10.35 -5.48
N CYS A 81 7.15 -9.16 -5.14
CA CYS A 81 8.45 -8.70 -5.63
C CYS A 81 9.63 -9.39 -4.92
N CYS A 82 9.46 -9.79 -3.66
CA CYS A 82 10.51 -10.40 -2.86
C CYS A 82 10.52 -11.94 -2.94
N ASP A 83 9.38 -12.56 -3.16
CA ASP A 83 9.20 -14.01 -3.14
C ASP A 83 8.52 -14.48 -4.43
N PRO A 84 9.27 -15.04 -5.39
CA PRO A 84 8.71 -15.54 -6.65
C PRO A 84 7.73 -16.71 -6.49
N ALA A 85 7.71 -17.39 -5.35
CA ALA A 85 6.76 -18.46 -5.06
C ALA A 85 5.43 -17.94 -4.48
N TYR A 86 5.38 -16.67 -4.07
CA TYR A 86 4.18 -16.05 -3.56
C TYR A 86 3.20 -15.73 -4.71
N VAL A 87 1.96 -16.20 -4.56
CA VAL A 87 0.87 -15.93 -5.49
C VAL A 87 -0.11 -14.98 -4.82
N VAL A 88 -0.36 -13.83 -5.45
CA VAL A 88 -1.32 -12.84 -4.97
C VAL A 88 -2.73 -13.38 -5.19
N GLU A 89 -3.48 -13.53 -4.11
CA GLU A 89 -4.88 -13.96 -4.12
C GLU A 89 -5.74 -12.98 -3.29
N PRO A 90 -6.83 -12.42 -3.84
CA PRO A 90 -7.20 -12.49 -5.27
C PRO A 90 -6.18 -11.76 -6.16
N PRO A 91 -6.02 -12.14 -7.44
CA PRO A 91 -5.14 -11.43 -8.37
C PRO A 91 -5.46 -9.94 -8.42
N PHE A 92 -4.45 -9.10 -8.66
CA PHE A 92 -4.68 -7.67 -8.85
C PHE A 92 -5.59 -7.41 -10.04
N GLN A 93 -6.61 -6.59 -9.82
CA GLN A 93 -7.38 -5.99 -10.89
C GLN A 93 -6.53 -4.89 -11.54
N ALA A 94 -6.72 -4.65 -12.84
CA ALA A 94 -5.90 -3.69 -13.58
C ALA A 94 -5.87 -2.30 -12.90
N TRP A 95 -7.04 -1.81 -12.46
CA TRP A 95 -7.19 -0.52 -11.81
C TRP A 95 -6.46 -0.43 -10.47
N GLU A 96 -6.24 -1.55 -9.76
CA GLU A 96 -5.46 -1.50 -8.51
C GLU A 96 -4.02 -1.08 -8.80
N THR A 97 -3.48 -1.43 -9.96
CA THR A 97 -2.08 -1.19 -10.32
C THR A 97 -1.85 0.00 -11.25
N GLU A 98 -2.91 0.67 -11.71
CA GLU A 98 -2.80 1.83 -12.60
C GLU A 98 -2.06 3.01 -11.93
N LEU A 99 -1.15 3.63 -12.69
CA LEU A 99 -0.45 4.85 -12.28
C LEU A 99 -1.20 6.05 -12.87
N HIS A 100 -1.83 6.87 -12.01
CA HIS A 100 -2.64 8.04 -12.40
C HIS A 100 -1.89 9.37 -12.28
#